data_AF-A0A8C4UUB3-F1
#
_entry.id   AF-A0A8C4UUB3-F1
#
_cell.length_a   1.000
_cell.length_b   1.000
_cell.length_c   1.000
_cell.angle_alpha   90.00
_cell.angle_beta   90.00
_cell.angle_gamma   90.00
#
_symmetry.space_group_name_H-M   'P 1'
#
loop_
_entity.id
_entity.type
_entity.pdbx_description
1 polymer ?
#
loop_
_entity_poly.entity_id
_entity_poly.type
_entity_poly.pdbx_seq_one_letter_code
_entity_poly.pdbx_strand_id
1 'polypeptide(L)'
;MKYGLQATHENQLYLPFLRNCALPDPSSPSFQKHEFFVDMTCEGCSNAVTRVLHRLGGVQFDIDLPNKKVCIDSEHNVDTLLETLKKTGKNASYLGEKSAQ
;
A
#
# COMPACT_ATOMS: atom_id res chain seq x y z
N MET A 1 -66.97 -27.44 12.49
CA MET A 1 -66.08 -27.94 11.43
C MET A 1 -64.73 -27.24 11.58
N LYS A 2 -63.67 -28.03 11.82
CA LYS A 2 -62.20 -27.81 11.64
C LYS A 2 -61.63 -26.40 11.91
N TYR A 3 -60.94 -26.15 13.03
CA TYR A 3 -59.52 -26.45 13.36
C TYR A 3 -58.47 -25.83 12.41
N GLY A 4 -57.73 -24.84 12.96
CA GLY A 4 -56.26 -24.69 12.94
C GLY A 4 -55.52 -24.49 11.61
N LEU A 5 -54.66 -23.46 11.56
CA LEU A 5 -53.20 -23.68 11.47
C LEU A 5 -52.43 -22.39 11.81
N GLN A 6 -51.52 -22.51 12.78
CA GLN A 6 -50.46 -21.56 13.10
C GLN A 6 -49.48 -21.46 11.92
N ALA A 7 -49.12 -20.25 11.50
CA ALA A 7 -47.94 -20.04 10.67
C ALA A 7 -46.70 -20.00 11.58
N THR A 8 -45.86 -21.01 11.44
CA THR A 8 -44.59 -21.18 12.17
C THR A 8 -43.48 -20.33 11.55
N HIS A 9 -42.79 -19.59 12.42
CA HIS A 9 -41.36 -19.25 12.42
C HIS A 9 -40.53 -19.57 11.17
N GLU A 10 -40.15 -18.52 10.42
CA GLU A 10 -38.84 -18.45 9.78
C GLU A 10 -38.16 -17.12 10.13
N ASN A 11 -37.29 -17.22 11.11
CA ASN A 11 -36.03 -16.51 11.29
C ASN A 11 -35.61 -15.57 10.15
N GLN A 12 -35.65 -14.26 10.41
CA GLN A 12 -34.64 -13.35 9.88
C GLN A 12 -34.31 -12.28 10.93
N LEU A 13 -33.53 -12.71 11.93
CA LEU A 13 -32.66 -11.81 12.67
C LEU A 13 -31.76 -11.04 11.69
N TYR A 14 -31.36 -9.82 12.08
CA TYR A 14 -30.40 -8.95 11.39
C TYR A 14 -30.99 -8.26 10.14
N LEU A 15 -31.36 -6.97 10.17
CA LEU A 15 -30.44 -5.83 10.17
C LEU A 15 -31.21 -4.53 10.49
N PRO A 16 -30.86 -3.81 11.57
CA PRO A 16 -30.81 -2.36 11.46
C PRO A 16 -29.50 -1.84 12.06
N PHE A 17 -28.38 -2.22 11.45
CA PHE A 17 -27.06 -1.70 11.77
C PHE A 17 -26.19 -1.55 10.52
N LEU A 18 -26.75 -1.03 9.43
CA LEU A 18 -25.90 -0.38 8.41
C LEU A 18 -25.76 1.10 8.77
N ARG A 19 -25.19 1.32 9.96
CA ARG A 19 -24.63 2.60 10.38
C ARG A 19 -23.29 2.72 9.67
N ASN A 20 -23.26 3.48 8.57
CA ASN A 20 -22.06 3.97 7.91
C ASN A 20 -20.93 2.94 7.74
N CYS A 21 -21.17 1.90 6.93
CA CYS A 21 -20.07 1.29 6.22
C CYS A 21 -19.75 2.17 5.01
N ALA A 22 -19.03 3.27 5.23
CA ALA A 22 -18.17 3.78 4.18
C ALA A 22 -17.16 2.68 3.92
N LEU A 23 -17.52 1.73 3.06
CA LEU A 23 -16.56 0.80 2.51
C LEU A 23 -15.49 1.67 1.84
N PRO A 24 -14.20 1.53 2.20
CA PRO A 24 -13.15 2.16 1.42
C PRO A 24 -13.35 1.67 -0.01
N ASP A 25 -13.57 2.61 -0.92
CA ASP A 25 -13.85 2.32 -2.31
C ASP A 25 -12.69 1.47 -2.86
N PRO A 26 -12.91 0.21 -3.28
CA PRO A 26 -11.84 -0.63 -3.83
C PRO A 26 -11.32 -0.11 -5.18
N SER A 27 -11.87 1.00 -5.69
CA SER A 27 -11.48 1.65 -6.95
C SER A 27 -10.70 2.95 -6.81
N SER A 28 -10.39 3.44 -5.60
CA SER A 28 -9.38 4.50 -5.46
C SER A 28 -7.98 3.88 -5.60
N PRO A 29 -7.15 4.22 -6.61
CA PRO A 29 -5.75 3.82 -6.63
C PRO A 29 -5.09 4.50 -5.43
N SER A 30 -4.96 3.77 -4.32
CA SER A 30 -4.29 4.25 -3.14
C SER A 30 -2.80 4.22 -3.46
N PHE A 31 -2.32 5.32 -4.04
CA PHE A 31 -0.91 5.64 -4.12
C PHE A 31 -0.35 5.57 -2.69
N GLN A 32 0.33 4.46 -2.40
CA GLN A 32 0.84 4.15 -1.08
C GLN A 32 2.26 4.69 -0.99
N LYS A 33 2.51 5.51 0.03
CA LYS A 33 3.84 6.03 0.32
C LYS A 33 4.60 5.04 1.17
N HIS A 34 5.62 4.46 0.57
CA HIS A 34 6.52 3.50 1.19
C HIS A 34 7.88 4.15 1.44
N GLU A 35 8.40 3.98 2.64
CA GLU A 35 9.74 4.44 3.02
C GLU A 35 10.71 3.26 3.03
N PHE A 36 11.87 3.47 2.42
CA PHE A 36 12.95 2.50 2.36
C PHE A 36 14.25 3.13 2.83
N PHE A 37 15.05 2.36 3.56
CA PHE A 37 16.46 2.64 3.77
C PHE A 37 17.25 2.03 2.61
N VAL A 38 18.17 2.80 2.02
CA VAL A 38 19.09 2.31 0.99
C VAL A 38 20.49 2.80 1.29
N ASP A 39 21.47 1.90 1.35
CA ASP A 39 22.86 2.25 1.66
C ASP A 39 23.56 3.00 0.51
N MET A 40 23.24 4.28 0.40
CA MET A 40 23.81 5.23 -0.53
C MET A 40 24.97 5.97 0.15
N THR A 41 26.09 6.14 -0.57
CA THR A 41 27.32 6.76 -0.04
C THR A 41 27.72 8.02 -0.80
N CYS A 42 27.17 8.23 -2.00
CA CYS A 42 27.45 9.39 -2.84
C CYS A 42 26.29 9.63 -3.82
N GLU A 43 26.33 10.77 -4.50
CA GLU A 43 25.35 11.16 -5.53
C GLU A 43 25.26 10.14 -6.68
N GLY A 44 26.35 9.44 -6.99
CA GLY A 44 26.32 8.34 -7.96
C GLY A 44 25.38 7.20 -7.56
N CYS A 45 25.25 6.93 -6.26
CA CYS A 45 24.38 5.88 -5.73
C CYS A 45 22.91 6.29 -5.78
N SER A 46 22.59 7.54 -5.42
CA SER A 46 21.23 8.06 -5.57
C SER A 46 20.80 8.09 -7.04
N ASN A 47 21.69 8.48 -7.96
CA ASN A 47 21.40 8.42 -9.39
C ASN A 47 21.15 6.99 -9.90
N ALA A 48 21.85 5.99 -9.36
CA ALA A 48 21.57 4.59 -9.69
C ALA A 48 20.16 4.17 -9.23
N VAL A 49 19.75 4.58 -8.02
CA VAL A 49 18.39 4.36 -7.49
C VAL A 49 17.33 5.05 -8.36
N THR A 50 17.54 6.33 -8.70
CA THR A 50 16.66 7.08 -9.61
C THR A 50 16.48 6.34 -10.95
N ARG A 51 17.57 5.83 -11.54
CA ARG A 51 17.52 5.12 -12.83
C ARG A 51 16.71 3.83 -12.77
N VAL A 52 16.81 3.04 -11.70
CA VAL A 52 16.03 1.78 -11.60
C VAL A 52 14.56 2.05 -11.30
N LEU A 53 14.25 3.07 -10.50
CA LEU A 53 12.86 3.48 -10.23
C LEU A 53 12.20 4.09 -11.48
N HIS A 54 12.90 4.94 -12.24
CA HIS A 54 12.40 5.44 -13.52
C HIS A 54 12.13 4.32 -14.54
N ARG A 55 12.93 3.24 -14.53
CA ARG A 55 12.69 2.08 -15.41
C ARG A 55 11.47 1.26 -14.98
N LEU A 56 11.16 1.22 -13.68
CA LEU A 56 9.95 0.57 -13.19
C LEU A 56 8.69 1.30 -13.68
N GLY A 57 8.71 2.63 -13.66
CA GLY A 57 7.61 3.47 -14.13
C GLY A 57 6.40 3.45 -13.19
N GLY A 58 5.53 4.46 -13.30
CA GLY A 58 4.36 4.60 -12.42
C GLY A 58 4.73 4.78 -10.94
N VAL A 59 5.92 5.33 -10.67
CA VAL A 59 6.41 5.62 -9.33
C VAL A 59 6.80 7.09 -9.24
N GLN A 60 6.39 7.74 -8.16
CA GLN A 60 6.90 9.04 -7.75
C GLN A 60 7.78 8.82 -6.53
N PHE A 61 8.95 9.44 -6.46
CA PHE A 61 9.87 9.18 -5.36
C PHE A 61 10.70 10.40 -5.00
N ASP A 62 11.15 10.40 -3.75
CA ASP A 62 12.06 11.40 -3.18
C ASP A 62 13.24 10.68 -2.53
N ILE A 63 14.45 11.18 -2.75
CA ILE A 63 15.68 10.56 -2.25
C ILE A 63 16.37 11.52 -1.30
N ASP A 64 16.50 11.08 -0.06
CA ASP A 64 17.24 11.77 0.99
C ASP A 64 18.59 11.07 1.18
N LEU A 65 19.60 11.55 0.46
CA LEU A 65 20.97 11.03 0.54
C LEU A 65 21.59 11.15 1.94
N PRO A 66 21.50 12.29 2.67
CA PRO A 66 22.10 12.38 4.00
C PRO A 66 21.47 11.41 5.01
N ASN A 67 20.16 11.16 4.91
CA ASN A 67 19.49 10.18 5.78
C ASN A 67 19.47 8.75 5.22
N LYS A 68 19.99 8.54 4.00
CA LYS A 68 19.97 7.24 3.30
C LYS A 68 18.54 6.68 3.14
N LYS A 69 17.57 7.57 2.91
CA LYS A 69 16.15 7.22 2.78
C LYS A 69 15.65 7.45 1.37
N VAL A 70 14.70 6.62 0.96
CA VAL A 70 13.99 6.73 -0.31
C VAL A 70 12.50 6.58 -0.01
N CYS A 71 11.75 7.65 -0.27
CA CYS A 71 10.30 7.65 -0.17
C CYS A 71 9.74 7.37 -1.56
N ILE A 72 8.89 6.36 -1.70
CA ILE A 72 8.30 5.95 -2.98
C ILE A 72 6.78 5.98 -2.83
N ASP A 73 6.12 6.72 -3.70
CA ASP A 73 4.69 6.78 -3.87
C ASP A 73 4.30 6.03 -5.16
N SER A 74 3.52 4.96 -5.02
CA SER A 74 3.40 3.93 -6.04
C SER A 74 2.17 3.05 -5.82
N GLU A 75 1.64 2.49 -6.90
CA GLU A 75 0.64 1.41 -6.85
C GLU A 75 1.28 0.01 -6.74
N HIS A 76 2.57 -0.11 -7.07
CA HIS A 76 3.34 -1.36 -6.93
C HIS A 76 3.48 -1.76 -5.46
N ASN A 77 3.49 -3.07 -5.22
CA ASN A 77 3.71 -3.66 -3.91
C ASN A 77 5.14 -3.44 -3.39
N VAL A 78 5.29 -3.47 -2.07
CA VAL A 78 6.57 -3.30 -1.35
C VAL A 78 7.65 -4.24 -1.87
N ASP A 79 7.34 -5.51 -2.16
CA ASP A 79 8.34 -6.46 -2.64
C ASP A 79 8.91 -6.06 -3.99
N THR A 80 8.06 -5.63 -4.94
CA THR A 80 8.51 -5.16 -6.25
C THR A 80 9.37 -3.90 -6.15
N LEU A 81 9.03 -2.99 -5.25
CA LEU A 81 9.86 -1.81 -4.96
C LEU A 81 11.21 -2.22 -4.35
N LEU A 82 11.19 -3.13 -3.37
CA LEU A 82 12.40 -3.59 -2.68
C LEU A 82 13.33 -4.37 -3.62
N GLU A 83 12.79 -5.24 -4.47
CA GLU A 83 13.53 -5.93 -5.53
C GLU A 83 14.15 -4.95 -6.52
N THR A 84 13.40 -3.92 -6.92
CA THR A 84 13.89 -2.87 -7.82
C THR A 84 15.06 -2.11 -7.19
N LEU A 85 14.95 -1.75 -5.90
CA LEU A 85 16.05 -1.11 -5.17
C LEU A 85 17.27 -2.03 -5.04
N LYS A 86 17.08 -3.33 -4.79
CA LYS A 86 18.17 -4.32 -4.72
C LYS A 86 18.93 -4.47 -6.04
N LYS A 87 18.32 -4.19 -7.20
CA LYS A 87 19.02 -4.18 -8.52
C LYS A 87 20.13 -3.14 -8.60
N THR A 88 20.16 -2.14 -7.72
CA THR A 88 21.28 -1.20 -7.61
C THR A 88 22.53 -1.80 -6.98
N GLY A 89 22.45 -3.04 -6.46
CA GLY A 89 23.53 -3.69 -5.73
C GLY A 89 23.75 -3.11 -4.33
N LYS A 90 22.80 -2.32 -3.81
CA LYS A 90 22.86 -1.74 -2.46
C LYS A 90 22.00 -2.52 -1.48
N ASN A 91 22.36 -2.42 -0.20
CA ASN A 91 21.49 -2.89 0.87
C ASN A 91 20.25 -2.00 0.90
N ALA A 92 19.07 -2.61 0.80
CA ALA A 92 17.77 -1.95 0.87
C ALA A 92 16.91 -2.65 1.92
N SER A 93 16.27 -1.87 2.78
CA SER A 93 15.38 -2.34 3.84
C SER A 93 14.10 -1.51 3.87
N TYR A 94 12.97 -2.15 4.13
CA TYR A 94 11.70 -1.46 4.26
C TYR A 94 11.57 -0.82 5.65
N LEU A 95 11.21 0.46 5.70
CA LEU A 95 11.02 1.21 6.94
C LEU A 95 9.54 1.31 7.34
N GLY A 96 8.62 1.31 6.38
CA GLY A 96 7.18 1.33 6.64
C GLY A 96 6.39 2.16 5.65
N GLU A 97 5.08 2.28 5.90
CA GLU A 97 4.17 3.14 5.13
C GLU A 97 4.05 4.50 5.81
N LYS A 98 4.27 5.57 5.06
CA LYS A 98 3.98 6.93 5.53
C LYS A 98 2.51 7.23 5.28
N SER A 99 1.65 6.80 6.19
CA SER A 99 0.29 7.35 6.27
C SER A 99 0.42 8.82 6.66
N ALA A 100 -0.08 9.71 5.82
CA ALA A 100 -0.18 11.13 6.15
C ALA A 100 -1.04 11.26 7.42
N GLN A 101 -0.41 11.60 8.54
CA GLN A 101 -1.09 12.02 9.77
C GLN A 101 -1.43 13.50 9.70
#